data_AF-A0A936HGY4-F1
#
_entry.id   AF-A0A936HGY4-F1
#
_cell.length_a   1.000
_cell.length_b   1.000
_cell.length_c   1.000
_cell.angle_alpha   90.00
_cell.angle_beta   90.00
_cell.angle_gamma   90.00
#
_symmetry.space_group_name_H-M   'P 1'
#
loop_
_entity.id
_entity.type
_entity.pdbx_description
1 polymer ?
#
loop_
_entity_poly.entity_id
_entity_poly.type
_entity_poly.pdbx_seq_one_letter_code
_entity_poly.pdbx_strand_id
1 'polypeptide(L)' 'MQSKLTLRLDDELIRKAKDYGRRRRKSVSQMVAEYFRALDTTGSAEADATPPLTSSLCGLLNDVKVDEADYRARLEDKYS' A
#
# COMPACT_ATOMS: atom_id res chain seq x y z
N MET A 1 4.84 -10.65 24.19
CA MET A 1 3.88 -10.47 25.31
C MET A 1 2.48 -10.37 24.73
N GLN A 2 1.47 -10.99 25.34
CA GLN A 2 0.07 -10.83 24.94
C GLN A 2 -0.62 -9.87 25.90
N SER A 3 -0.94 -8.66 25.44
CA SER A 3 -1.60 -7.63 26.22
C SER A 3 -3.06 -7.48 25.78
N LYS A 4 -3.97 -7.21 26.72
CA LYS A 4 -5.41 -7.05 26.43
C LYS A 4 -5.80 -5.58 26.47
N LEU A 5 -6.38 -5.09 25.38
CA LEU A 5 -6.96 -3.76 25.29
C LEU A 5 -8.49 -3.86 25.44
N THR A 6 -9.05 -3.10 26.38
CA THR A 6 -10.50 -3.00 26.59
C THR A 6 -10.95 -1.59 26.22
N LEU A 7 -11.90 -1.48 25.28
CA LEU A 7 -12.46 -0.21 24.82
C LEU A 7 -13.90 -0.08 25.29
N ARG A 8 -14.31 1.13 25.71
CA ARG A 8 -15.71 1.48 25.95
C ARG A 8 -16.29 2.08 24.66
N LEU A 9 -17.34 1.46 24.14
CA LEU A 9 -17.97 1.79 22.87
C LEU A 9 -19.48 1.55 23.02
N ASP A 10 -20.29 2.24 22.21
CA ASP A 10 -21.72 2.00 22.18
C ASP A 10 -22.06 0.59 21.70
N ASP A 11 -23.08 -0.03 22.31
CA ASP A 11 -23.49 -1.41 22.01
C ASP A 11 -23.87 -1.59 20.54
N GLU A 12 -24.51 -0.58 19.93
CA GLU A 12 -24.86 -0.61 18.51
C GLU A 12 -23.61 -0.69 17.62
N LEU A 13 -22.54 0.03 18.00
CA LEU A 13 -21.27 0.03 17.30
C LEU A 13 -20.56 -1.32 17.43
N ILE A 14 -20.59 -1.92 18.64
CA ILE A 14 -20.05 -3.25 18.89
C ILE A 14 -20.75 -4.29 18.00
N ARG A 15 -22.08 -4.20 17.87
CA ARG A 15 -22.86 -5.09 17.01
C ARG A 15 -22.47 -4.94 15.53
N LYS A 16 -22.43 -3.71 15.03
CA LYS A 16 -22.00 -3.41 13.65
C LYS A 16 -20.60 -3.94 13.36
N ALA A 17 -19.66 -3.76 14.29
CA ALA A 17 -18.29 -4.25 14.16
C ALA A 17 -18.24 -5.79 14.09
N LYS A 18 -18.97 -6.49 14.96
CA LYS A 18 -19.05 -7.96 14.93
C LYS A 18 -19.67 -8.47 13.63
N ASP A 19 -20.74 -7.85 13.15
CA ASP A 19 -21.40 -8.25 11.90
C ASP A 19 -20.49 -8.03 10.70
N TYR A 20 -19.80 -6.89 10.65
CA TYR A 20 -18.80 -6.59 9.63
C TYR A 20 -17.65 -7.62 9.64
N GLY A 21 -17.16 -7.98 10.83
CA GLY A 21 -16.14 -9.01 11.01
C GLY A 21 -16.59 -10.37 10.50
N ARG A 22 -17.81 -10.83 10.86
CA ARG A 22 -18.37 -12.10 10.37
C ARG A 22 -18.44 -12.16 8.85
N ARG A 23 -18.93 -11.09 8.20
CA ARG A 23 -18.98 -11.01 6.72
C ARG A 23 -17.61 -11.17 6.07
N ARG A 24 -16.54 -10.74 6.74
CA ARG A 24 -15.15 -10.82 6.26
C ARG A 24 -14.37 -11.99 6.86
N ARG A 25 -15.01 -12.88 7.61
CA ARG A 25 -14.36 -13.97 8.38
C ARG A 25 -13.21 -13.49 9.27
N LYS A 26 -13.32 -12.29 9.84
CA LYS A 26 -12.33 -11.68 10.75
C LYS A 26 -12.96 -11.37 12.10
N SER A 27 -12.19 -11.52 13.17
CA SER A 27 -12.60 -11.06 14.51
C SER A 27 -12.46 -9.55 14.63
N VAL A 28 -13.21 -8.93 15.55
CA VAL A 28 -13.04 -7.50 15.86
C VAL A 28 -11.63 -7.19 16.34
N SER A 29 -11.03 -8.06 17.14
CA SER A 29 -9.64 -7.90 17.59
C SER A 29 -8.64 -7.93 16.43
N GLN A 30 -8.84 -8.81 15.43
CA GLN A 30 -7.98 -8.84 14.25
C GLN A 30 -8.12 -7.57 13.41
N MET A 31 -9.33 -7.07 13.21
CA MET A 31 -9.56 -5.83 12.46
C MET A 31 -8.91 -4.63 13.14
N VAL A 32 -9.02 -4.52 14.47
CA VAL A 32 -8.38 -3.45 15.23
C VAL A 32 -6.85 -3.59 15.22
N ALA A 33 -6.32 -4.81 15.29
CA ALA A 33 -4.89 -5.05 15.16
C ALA A 33 -4.35 -4.64 13.78
N GLU A 34 -5.08 -4.93 12.71
CA GLU A 34 -4.74 -4.49 11.35
C GLU A 34 -4.76 -2.96 11.24
N TYR A 35 -5.74 -2.30 11.85
CA TYR A 35 -5.80 -0.83 11.90
C TYR A 35 -4.60 -0.23 12.64
N PHE A 36 -4.26 -0.74 13.82
CA PHE A 36 -3.10 -0.23 14.57
C PHE A 36 -1.77 -0.45 13.83
N ARG A 37 -1.61 -1.58 13.13
CA ARG A 37 -0.44 -1.79 12.25
C ARG A 37 -0.37 -0.75 11.13
N ALA A 38 -1.50 -0.36 10.55
CA ALA A 38 -1.54 0.67 9.50
C ALA A 38 -1.22 2.07 10.04
N LEU A 39 -1.53 2.35 11.31
CA LEU A 39 -1.12 3.61 11.95
C LEU A 39 0.41 3.72 12.06
N ASP A 40 1.09 2.62 12.39
CA ASP A 40 2.57 2.59 12.44
C ASP A 40 3.19 2.83 11.06
N THR A 41 2.54 2.38 9.98
CA THR A 41 3.00 2.60 8.60
C THR A 41 2.85 4.05 8.13
N THR A 42 2.00 4.85 8.79
CA THR A 42 1.80 6.25 8.41
C THR A 42 2.87 7.18 9.01
N GLY A 43 3.57 6.72 10.06
CA GLY A 43 4.64 7.49 10.73
C GLY A 43 6.07 7.11 10.31
N SER A 44 6.26 5.94 9.69
CA SER A 44 7.54 5.55 9.10
C SER A 44 7.54 5.85 7.62
N ALA A 45 8.57 6.54 7.15
CA ALA A 45 8.82 6.93 5.78
C ALA A 45 9.01 5.72 4.83
N GLU A 46 7.96 4.91 4.61
CA GLU A 46 7.89 3.96 3.49
C GLU A 46 7.14 4.53 2.28
N ALA A 47 6.74 5.81 2.33
CA ALA A 47 6.32 6.55 1.15
C ALA A 47 7.44 6.68 0.10
N ASP A 48 8.71 6.44 0.48
CA ASP A 48 9.88 6.47 -0.42
C ASP A 48 10.45 5.08 -0.76
N ALA A 49 9.84 4.00 -0.28
CA ALA A 49 10.26 2.66 -0.65
C ALA A 49 9.68 2.31 -2.03
N THR A 50 10.23 2.93 -3.07
CA THR A 50 10.00 2.55 -4.46
C THR A 50 10.11 1.02 -4.56
N PRO A 51 9.07 0.30 -5.01
CA PRO A 51 9.09 -1.15 -5.11
C PRO A 51 10.40 -1.64 -5.77
N PRO A 52 10.95 -2.80 -5.39
CA PRO A 52 12.31 -3.20 -5.77
C PRO A 52 12.53 -3.19 -7.30
N LEU A 53 11.51 -3.57 -8.06
CA LEU A 53 11.52 -3.50 -9.51
C LEU A 53 11.62 -2.06 -10.03
N THR A 54 10.79 -1.15 -9.53
CA THR A 54 10.83 0.26 -9.91
C THR A 54 12.09 0.97 -9.43
N SER A 55 12.67 0.58 -8.29
CA SER A 55 13.95 1.10 -7.80
C SER A 55 15.10 0.70 -8.73
N SER A 56 15.11 -0.54 -9.23
CA SER A 56 16.12 -0.99 -10.21
C SER A 56 16.04 -0.29 -11.58
N LEU A 57 14.86 0.24 -11.93
CA LEU A 57 14.65 0.98 -13.18
C LEU A 57 14.94 2.48 -13.01
N CYS A 58 14.82 3.00 -11.79
CA CYS A 58 15.02 4.40 -11.50
C CYS A 58 16.51 4.77 -11.62
N GLY A 59 16.84 5.66 -12.54
CA GLY A 59 18.22 6.12 -12.80
C GLY A 59 18.96 5.40 -13.92
N LEU A 60 18.39 4.35 -14.50
CA LEU A 60 18.98 3.59 -15.60
C LEU A 60 19.19 4.42 -16.89
N LEU A 61 18.43 5.50 -17.04
CA LEU A 61 18.47 6.41 -18.19
C LEU A 61 19.11 7.77 -17.86
N ASN A 62 19.69 7.96 -16.68
CA ASN A 62 20.22 9.26 -16.25
C ASN A 62 21.35 9.79 -17.15
N ASP A 63 22.17 8.89 -17.71
CA ASP A 63 23.28 9.25 -18.61
C ASP A 63 22.89 9.20 -20.10
N VAL A 64 21.64 8.86 -20.41
CA VAL A 64 21.18 8.74 -21.80
C VAL A 64 20.42 10.01 -22.17
N LYS A 65 21.01 10.78 -23.09
CA LYS A 65 20.32 11.92 -23.73
C LYS A 65 19.46 11.38 -24.86
N VAL A 66 18.20 11.09 -24.53
CA VAL A 66 17.18 10.71 -25.51
C VAL A 66 16.31 11.93 -25.78
N ASP A 67 16.00 12.20 -27.05
CA ASP A 67 15.07 13.24 -27.44
C ASP A 67 13.77 12.69 -28.05
N GLU A 68 12.86 13.59 -28.42
CA GLU A 68 11.56 13.20 -28.98
C GLU A 68 11.69 12.59 -30.39
N ALA A 69 12.78 12.88 -31.11
CA ALA A 69 13.03 12.33 -32.43
C ALA A 69 13.46 10.84 -32.33
N ASP A 70 14.27 10.50 -31.34
CA ASP A 70 14.62 9.10 -31.01
C ASP A 70 13.36 8.27 -30.72
N TYR A 71 12.39 8.85 -30.00
CA TYR A 71 11.12 8.19 -29.70
C TYR A 71 10.29 7.94 -30.97
N ARG A 72 10.21 8.93 -31.87
CA ARG A 72 9.47 8.81 -33.13
C ARG A 72 10.10 7.78 -34.07
N ALA A 73 11.42 7.76 -34.21
CA ALA A 73 12.13 6.76 -35.00
C ALA A 73 11.88 5.33 -34.46
N ARG A 74 11.86 5.15 -33.14
CA ARG A 74 11.54 3.86 -32.50
C ARG A 74 10.08 3.45 -32.69
N LEU A 75 9.15 4.39 -32.81
CA LEU A 75 7.74 4.09 -33.13
C LEU A 75 7.60 3.65 -34.59
N GLU A 76 8.26 4.33 -35.53
CA GLU A 76 8.24 3.95 -36.95
C GLU A 76 8.79 2.54 -37.15
N ASP A 77 9.93 2.19 -36.55
CA ASP A 77 10.51 0.84 -36.61
C ASP A 77 9.61 -0.25 -35.98
N LYS A 78 8.91 0.09 -34.88
CA LYS A 78 8.03 -0.86 -34.17
C LYS A 78 6.74 -1.17 -34.94
N TYR A 79 6.23 -0.22 -35.73
CA TYR A 79 4.94 -0.32 -36.41
C TYR A 79 5.06 -0.44 -37.94
N SER A 80 6.30 -0.53 -38.48
CA SER A 80 6.58 -0.93 -39.85
C SER A 80 6.53 -2.45 -40.04
#